data_AF-A0AAV0LLF9-F1
#
_entry.id   AF-A0AAV0LLF9-F1
#
_cell.length_a   1.000
_cell.length_b   1.000
_cell.length_c   1.000
_cell.angle_alpha   90.00
_cell.angle_beta   90.00
_cell.angle_gamma   90.00
#
_symmetry.space_group_name_H-M   'P 1'
#
loop_
_entity.id
_entity.type
_entity.pdbx_description
1 polymer ?
#
loop_
_entity_poly.entity_id
_entity_poly.type
_entity_poly.pdbx_seq_one_letter_code
_entity_poly.pdbx_strand_id
1 'polypeptide(L)' 'MVPPFPISARLVCDTVYGFQSGDTCFDLAKASNLTDKGFLDINPNLNCDDIFVGQWICTSGKLAA' A
#
# COMPACT_ATOMS: atom_id res chain seq x y z
N MET A 1 21.06 9.87 -2.45
CA MET A 1 20.10 8.76 -2.56
C MET A 1 18.82 9.32 -3.16
N VAL A 2 18.64 9.24 -4.48
CA VAL A 2 17.42 9.72 -5.15
C VAL A 2 16.45 8.53 -5.20
N PRO A 3 15.20 8.64 -4.72
CA PRO A 3 14.22 7.57 -4.86
C PRO A 3 13.94 7.32 -6.36
N PRO A 4 13.76 6.06 -6.80
CA PRO A 4 13.66 5.67 -8.21
C PRO A 4 12.34 6.08 -8.89
N PHE A 5 11.53 6.94 -8.26
CA PHE A 5 10.26 7.37 -8.82
C PHE A 5 10.43 8.64 -9.66
N PRO A 6 9.81 8.71 -10.86
CA PRO A 6 9.73 9.96 -11.61
C PRO A 6 9.01 10.99 -10.73
N ILE A 7 9.65 12.14 -10.50
CA ILE A 7 9.18 13.30 -9.75
C ILE A 7 7.79 13.85 -10.14
N SER A 8 7.14 13.29 -11.18
CA SER A 8 5.77 13.63 -11.56
C SER A 8 4.71 12.77 -10.87
N ALA A 9 4.98 11.51 -10.51
CA ALA A 9 3.96 10.64 -9.97
C ALA A 9 3.75 10.88 -8.47
N ARG A 10 2.63 11.51 -8.08
CA ARG A 10 2.23 11.67 -6.68
C ARG A 10 1.35 10.51 -6.25
N LEU A 11 1.76 9.82 -5.20
CA LEU A 11 0.89 8.84 -4.55
C LEU A 11 -0.26 9.55 -3.84
N VAL A 12 -1.50 9.26 -4.24
CA VAL A 12 -2.72 9.73 -3.58
C VAL A 12 -3.38 8.54 -2.89
N CYS A 13 -3.58 8.67 -1.58
CA CYS A 13 -4.24 7.68 -0.75
C CYS A 13 -5.61 8.20 -0.36
N ASP A 14 -6.66 7.62 -0.93
CA ASP A 14 -8.05 8.03 -0.73
C ASP A 14 -8.64 7.37 0.55
N THR A 15 -8.13 6.19 0.92
CA THR A 15 -8.56 5.47 2.14
C THR A 15 -7.39 4.73 2.78
N VAL A 16 -7.28 4.85 4.10
CA VAL A 16 -6.28 4.16 4.92
C VAL A 16 -6.92 3.10 5.79
N TYR A 17 -6.16 2.04 6.06
CA TYR A 17 -6.51 0.98 6.98
C TYR A 17 -5.30 0.63 7.85
N GLY A 18 -5.55 0.33 9.12
CA GLY A 18 -4.52 -0.11 10.05
C GLY A 18 -4.58 -1.63 10.18
N PHE A 19 -3.46 -2.31 9.90
CA PHE A 19 -3.36 -3.76 10.03
C PHE A 19 -3.91 -4.25 11.38
N GLN A 20 -4.72 -5.31 11.34
CA GLN A 20 -5.28 -6.02 12.49
C GLN A 20 -4.61 -7.39 12.66
N SER A 21 -4.84 -8.01 13.82
CA SER A 21 -4.26 -9.32 14.12
C SER A 21 -4.83 -10.39 13.18
N GLY A 22 -3.95 -11.07 12.45
CA GLY A 22 -4.31 -12.11 11.49
C GLY A 22 -4.46 -11.63 10.05
N ASP A 23 -4.34 -10.33 9.80
CA ASP A 23 -4.32 -9.79 8.45
C ASP A 23 -3.05 -10.20 7.69
N THR A 24 -3.18 -10.32 6.38
CA THR A 24 -2.06 -10.49 5.46
C THR A 24 -2.15 -9.45 4.35
N CYS A 25 -1.01 -9.13 3.73
CA CYS A 25 -1.02 -8.28 2.53
C CYS A 25 -1.93 -8.85 1.43
N PHE A 26 -1.97 -10.17 1.27
CA PHE A 26 -2.79 -10.83 0.24
C PHE A 26 -4.28 -10.62 0.50
N ASP A 27 -4.73 -10.84 1.74
CA ASP A 27 -6.14 -10.67 2.10
C ASP A 27 -6.58 -9.21 1.97
N LEU A 28 -5.73 -8.26 2.37
CA LEU A 28 -6.01 -6.83 2.24
C LEU A 28 -5.97 -6.35 0.79
N ALA A 29 -5.04 -6.81 -0.04
CA ALA A 29 -5.00 -6.50 -1.46
C ALA A 29 -6.28 -6.99 -2.15
N LYS A 30 -6.67 -8.24 -1.86
CA LYS A 30 -7.91 -8.84 -2.38
C LYS A 30 -9.16 -8.11 -1.89
N ALA A 31 -9.25 -7.77 -0.60
CA ALA A 31 -10.36 -7.01 -0.03
C ALA A 31 -10.46 -5.59 -0.61
N SER A 32 -9.32 -5.01 -0.96
CA SER A 32 -9.20 -3.71 -1.64
C SER A 32 -9.49 -3.79 -3.15
N ASN A 33 -9.77 -4.98 -3.69
CA ASN A 33 -9.95 -5.24 -5.12
C ASN A 33 -8.74 -4.77 -5.97
N LEU A 34 -7.53 -4.92 -5.40
CA LEU A 34 -6.25 -4.61 -6.04
C LEU A 34 -5.48 -5.91 -6.33
N THR A 35 -4.59 -5.86 -7.31
CA THR A 35 -3.55 -6.89 -7.46
C THR A 35 -2.46 -6.67 -6.42
N ASP A 36 -1.71 -7.72 -6.07
CA ASP A 36 -0.58 -7.61 -5.13
C ASP A 36 0.40 -6.50 -5.56
N LYS A 37 0.69 -6.44 -6.85
CA LYS A 37 1.52 -5.37 -7.44
C LYS A 37 0.90 -3.99 -7.23
N GLY A 38 -0.40 -3.81 -7.54
CA GLY A 38 -1.07 -2.52 -7.40
C GLY A 38 -1.14 -2.06 -5.94
N PHE A 39 -1.34 -2.99 -5.01
CA PHE A 39 -1.34 -2.73 -3.57
C PHE A 39 0.04 -2.25 -3.08
N LEU A 40 1.12 -2.89 -3.54
CA LEU A 40 2.50 -2.47 -3.22
C LEU A 40 2.89 -1.16 -3.91
N ASP A 41 2.41 -0.92 -5.13
CA ASP A 41 2.67 0.33 -5.85
C ASP A 41 2.09 1.55 -5.10
N ILE A 42 0.97 1.37 -4.39
CA ILE A 42 0.39 2.42 -3.51
C ILE A 42 0.87 2.37 -2.05
N ASN A 43 1.73 1.41 -1.71
CA ASN A 43 2.34 1.25 -0.38
C ASN A 43 3.86 0.96 -0.50
N PRO A 44 4.66 1.87 -1.08
CA PRO A 44 6.06 1.58 -1.45
C PRO A 44 7.00 1.32 -0.26
N ASN A 45 6.57 1.65 0.96
CA ASN A 45 7.34 1.41 2.20
C ASN A 45 6.88 0.14 2.94
N LEU A 46 5.86 -0.57 2.44
CA LEU A 46 5.33 -1.77 3.08
C LEU A 46 6.22 -2.97 2.76
N ASN A 47 6.68 -3.65 3.81
CA ASN A 47 7.28 -4.97 3.73
C ASN A 47 6.25 -6.01 4.19
N CYS A 48 5.77 -6.87 3.29
CA CYS A 48 4.76 -7.87 3.61
C CYS A 48 5.25 -9.02 4.50
N ASP A 49 6.57 -9.22 4.59
CA ASP A 49 7.17 -10.21 5.48
C ASP A 49 7.35 -9.68 6.92
N ASP A 50 7.15 -8.37 7.14
CA ASP A 50 7.37 -7.71 8.44
C ASP A 50 6.29 -6.65 8.70
N ILE A 51 5.04 -7.12 8.77
CA ILE A 51 3.87 -6.30 9.11
C ILE A 51 3.56 -6.38 10.60
N PHE A 52 2.98 -5.29 11.15
CA PHE A 52 2.56 -5.25 12.55
C PHE A 52 1.20 -4.58 12.72
N VAL A 53 0.49 -4.97 13.79
CA VAL A 53 -0.82 -4.41 14.13
C VAL A 53 -0.71 -2.90 14.36
N GLY A 54 -1.61 -2.14 13.74
CA GLY A 54 -1.62 -0.67 13.79
C GLY A 54 -0.72 -0.01 12.73
N GLN A 55 -0.07 -0.76 11.85
CA GLN A 55 0.61 -0.21 10.68
C GLN A 55 -0.41 0.31 9.67
N TRP A 56 -0.35 1.61 9.37
CA TRP A 56 -1.25 2.25 8.41
C TRP A 56 -0.80 2.00 6.98
N ILE A 57 -1.73 1.52 6.16
CA ILE A 57 -1.57 1.30 4.72
C ILE A 57 -2.72 1.93 3.94
N CYS A 58 -2.51 2.13 2.65
CA CYS A 58 -3.51 2.57 1.70
C CYS A 58 -4.26 1.37 1.11
N THR A 59 -5.58 1.37 1.26
CA THR A 59 -6.48 0.37 0.63
C THR A 59 -7.18 0.90 -0.60
N SER A 60 -7.20 2.22 -0.78
CA SER A 60 -7.69 2.87 -1.99
C SER A 60 -6.79 4.05 -2.31
N GLY A 61 -6.34 4.13 -3.56
CA GLY A 61 -5.40 5.16 -3.98
C GLY A 61 -4.92 4.94 -5.40
N LYS A 62 -4.11 5.87 -5.87
CA LYS A 62 -3.58 5.89 -7.24
C LYS A 62 -2.31 6.73 -7.31
N LEU A 63 -1.49 6.45 -8.32
CA LEU A 63 -0.43 7.36 -8.74
C LEU A 63 -1.08 8.44 -9.62
N ALA A 64 -1.16 9.66 -9.11
CA ALA A 64 -1.56 10.84 -9.88
C ALA A 64 -0.36 11.33 -10.70
N ALA A 65 -0.63 11.77 -11.94
CA ALA A 65 0.37 12.32 -12.85
C ALA A 65 0.72 13.78 -12.54
#